data_AF-A0A2X1QIK7-F1
#
_entry.id   AF-A0A2X1QIK7-F1
#
_cell.length_a   1.000
_cell.length_b   1.000
_cell.length_c   1.000
_cell.angle_alpha   90.00
_cell.angle_beta   90.00
_cell.angle_gamma   90.00
#
_symmetry.space_group_name_H-M   'P 1'
#
loop_
_entity.id
_entity.type
_entity.pdbx_description
1 polymer ?
#
loop_
_entity_poly.entity_id
_entity_poly.type
_entity_poly.pdbx_seq_one_letter_code
_entity_poly.pdbx_strand_id
1 'polypeptide(L)' 'MRSGRPRLCPIIKAGYLLPSVVNYHASGLTVGYDARLNAAQDPANTISSVKRMMGRSPPIFKTVTRICRISCRPVKTACR' A
#
# COMPACT_ATOMS: atom_id res chain seq x y z
N MET A 1 29.33 -2.02 10.52
CA MET A 1 28.29 -2.55 11.44
C MET A 1 28.61 -2.06 12.85
N ARG A 2 27.89 -1.05 13.38
CA ARG A 2 28.08 -0.57 14.76
C ARG A 2 26.96 -1.14 15.62
N SER A 3 27.31 -2.00 16.60
CA SER A 3 26.47 -2.71 17.59
C SER A 3 25.60 -3.86 17.04
N GLY A 4 25.79 -5.09 17.52
CA GLY A 4 25.08 -6.33 17.13
C GLY A 4 23.59 -6.42 17.51
N ARG A 5 22.86 -5.29 17.50
CA ARG A 5 21.39 -5.25 17.62
C ARG A 5 20.77 -4.91 16.26
N PRO A 6 19.76 -5.65 15.79
CA PRO A 6 19.03 -5.27 14.59
C PRO A 6 18.32 -3.94 14.83
N ARG A 7 18.49 -2.98 13.91
CA ARG A 7 17.78 -1.70 13.91
C ARG A 7 16.93 -1.59 12.66
N LEU A 8 15.73 -1.07 12.82
CA LEU A 8 14.86 -0.73 11.69
C LEU A 8 15.45 0.48 10.95
N CYS A 9 15.45 0.42 9.62
CA CYS A 9 15.80 1.58 8.81
C CYS A 9 14.57 2.50 8.71
N PRO A 10 14.67 3.75 9.16
CA PRO A 10 13.56 4.69 9.03
C PRO A 10 13.38 5.09 7.56
N ILE A 11 12.12 5.31 7.17
CA ILE A 11 11.75 5.88 5.88
C ILE A 11 11.63 7.41 5.99
N ILE A 12 11.83 8.09 4.86
CA ILE A 12 11.92 9.56 4.78
C ILE A 12 10.62 10.26 5.25
N LYS A 13 9.45 9.65 5.05
CA LYS A 13 8.15 10.35 5.17
C LYS A 13 7.29 10.04 6.41
N ALA A 14 7.49 8.94 7.14
CA ALA A 14 6.49 8.55 8.16
C ALA A 14 6.90 7.45 9.17
N GLY A 15 8.19 7.25 9.48
CA GLY A 15 8.60 6.31 10.53
C GLY A 15 9.26 5.03 10.02
N TYR A 16 8.91 3.85 10.56
CA TYR A 16 9.59 2.58 10.26
C TYR A 16 8.80 1.61 9.37
N LEU A 17 7.52 1.89 9.13
CA LEU A 17 6.66 1.02 8.33
C LEU A 17 6.24 1.71 7.03
N LEU A 18 6.52 1.05 5.91
CA LEU A 18 6.03 1.45 4.59
C LEU A 18 4.79 0.61 4.25
N PRO A 19 3.64 1.23 3.93
CA PRO A 19 2.47 0.47 3.51
C PRO A 19 2.74 -0.22 2.18
N SER A 20 2.33 -1.49 2.07
CA SER A 20 2.51 -2.31 0.86
C SER A 20 1.45 -1.98 -0.20
N VAL A 21 1.52 -0.76 -0.73
CA VAL A 21 0.61 -0.22 -1.75
C VAL A 21 1.44 0.37 -2.88
N VAL A 22 1.05 0.08 -4.12
CA VAL A 22 1.67 0.59 -5.34
C VAL A 22 0.57 1.17 -6.21
N ASN A 23 0.79 2.38 -6.74
CA ASN A 23 -0.08 3.01 -7.72
C ASN A 23 0.68 3.17 -9.04
N TYR A 24 0.07 2.73 -10.14
CA TYR A 24 0.64 2.82 -11.48
C TYR A 24 0.09 4.05 -12.20
N HIS A 25 0.97 4.78 -12.87
CA HIS A 25 0.63 5.93 -13.68
C HIS A 25 1.31 5.81 -15.05
N ALA A 26 0.80 6.53 -16.05
CA ALA A 26 1.41 6.50 -17.39
C ALA A 26 2.89 6.94 -17.39
N SER A 27 3.27 7.82 -16.47
CA SER A 27 4.63 8.37 -16.34
C SER A 27 5.53 7.64 -15.32
N GLY A 28 5.01 6.62 -14.62
CA GLY A 28 5.79 5.91 -13.60
C GLY A 28 4.96 5.19 -12.56
N LEU A 29 5.55 4.94 -11.40
CA LEU A 29 4.89 4.27 -10.29
C LEU A 29 5.19 4.99 -8.97
N THR A 30 4.19 4.99 -8.09
CA THR A 30 4.29 5.57 -6.75
C THR A 30 4.11 4.46 -5.72
N VAL A 31 4.90 4.47 -4.65
CA VAL A 31 4.89 3.43 -3.62
C VAL A 31 4.69 4.01 -2.23
N GLY A 32 4.05 3.25 -1.35
CA GLY A 32 3.92 3.63 0.05
C GLY A 32 2.77 4.59 0.33
N TYR A 33 3.05 5.65 1.10
CA TYR A 33 2.01 6.55 1.62
C TYR A 33 1.32 7.34 0.51
N ASP A 34 2.09 7.87 -0.43
CA ASP A 34 1.55 8.64 -1.56
C ASP A 34 0.63 7.75 -2.43
N ALA A 35 1.01 6.49 -2.63
CA ALA A 35 0.18 5.50 -3.32
C ALA A 35 -1.11 5.18 -2.56
N ARG A 36 -1.03 5.07 -1.23
CA ARG A 36 -2.20 4.84 -0.37
C ARG A 36 -3.19 6.01 -0.39
N LEU A 37 -2.71 7.25 -0.44
CA LEU A 37 -3.57 8.43 -0.55
C LEU A 37 -4.30 8.46 -1.90
N ASN A 38 -3.57 8.13 -2.98
CA ASN A 38 -4.13 8.11 -4.33
C ASN A 38 -5.03 6.89 -4.59
N ALA A 39 -4.99 5.86 -3.74
CA ALA A 39 -5.81 4.65 -3.86
C ALA A 39 -7.32 4.92 -3.92
N ALA A 40 -7.79 5.98 -3.25
CA ALA A 40 -9.20 6.36 -3.25
C ALA A 40 -9.61 7.08 -4.55
N GLN A 41 -8.67 7.76 -5.20
CA GLN A 41 -8.91 8.51 -6.44
C GLN A 41 -8.75 7.63 -7.67
N ASP A 42 -7.77 6.72 -7.66
CA ASP A 42 -7.49 5.82 -8.77
C ASP A 42 -7.39 4.36 -8.29
N PRO A 43 -8.52 3.73 -7.95
CA PRO A 43 -8.54 2.35 -7.46
C PRO A 43 -8.25 1.32 -8.56
N ALA A 44 -8.37 1.69 -9.84
CA ALA A 44 -8.12 0.79 -10.96
C ALA A 44 -6.61 0.56 -11.16
N ASN A 45 -5.81 1.61 -10.96
CA ASN A 45 -4.36 1.53 -11.09
C ASN A 45 -3.61 1.35 -9.77
N THR A 46 -4.33 1.31 -8.64
CA THR A 46 -3.74 1.07 -7.32
C THR A 46 -3.91 -0.37 -6.86
N ILE A 47 -2.79 -1.05 -6.58
CA ILE A 47 -2.77 -2.43 -6.08
C ILE A 47 -2.26 -2.46 -4.63
N SER A 48 -2.95 -3.22 -3.78
CA SER A 48 -2.56 -3.45 -2.39
C SER A 48 -2.66 -4.93 -2.02
N SER A 49 -1.95 -5.35 -0.97
CA SER A 49 -2.02 -6.73 -0.44
C SER A 49 -1.52 -7.84 -1.39
N VAL A 50 -0.66 -7.51 -2.35
CA VAL A 50 -0.09 -8.45 -3.34
C VAL A 50 0.56 -9.68 -2.68
N LYS A 51 1.14 -9.53 -1.47
CA LYS A 51 1.73 -10.64 -0.72
C LYS A 51 0.80 -11.84 -0.55
N ARG A 52 -0.52 -11.63 -0.49
CA ARG A 52 -1.51 -12.71 -0.35
C ARG A 52 -1.84 -13.42 -1.66
N MET A 53 -1.48 -12.81 -2.79
CA MET A 53 -1.71 -13.32 -4.15
C MET A 53 -0.51 -14.08 -4.69
N MET A 54 0.70 -13.79 -4.21
CA MET A 54 1.91 -14.51 -4.61
C MET A 54 1.75 -16.03 -4.33
N GLY A 55 2.03 -16.86 -5.33
CA GLY A 55 1.93 -18.31 -5.24
C GLY A 55 0.52 -18.89 -5.38
N ARG A 56 -0.48 -18.09 -5.80
CA ARG A 56 -1.84 -18.56 -6.09
C ARG A 56 -2.12 -18.50 -7.60
N SER A 57 -2.97 -19.39 -8.10
CA SER A 57 -3.40 -19.43 -9.50
C SER A 57 -4.07 -18.12 -9.91
N PRO A 58 -4.10 -17.78 -11.22
CA PRO A 58 -4.50 -16.46 -11.70
C PRO A 58 -5.96 -16.00 -11.54
N PRO A 59 -7.00 -16.79 -11.14
CA PRO A 59 -8.37 -16.26 -11.20
C PRO A 59 -8.69 -15.22 -10.11
N ILE A 60 -7.77 -14.92 -9.18
CA ILE A 60 -7.98 -13.92 -8.10
C ILE A 60 -7.90 -12.46 -8.58
N PHE A 61 -7.34 -12.19 -9.77
CA PHE A 61 -7.08 -10.82 -10.24
C PHE A 61 -8.35 -9.98 -10.46
N LYS A 62 -9.53 -10.60 -10.57
CA LYS A 62 -10.82 -9.89 -10.73
C LYS A 62 -11.43 -9.38 -9.41
N THR A 63 -10.89 -9.76 -8.25
CA THR A 63 -11.46 -9.42 -6.93
C THR A 63 -10.68 -8.33 -6.19
N VAL A 64 -9.65 -7.74 -6.81
CA VAL A 64 -8.85 -6.66 -6.17
C VAL A 64 -9.71 -5.42 -5.89
N THR A 65 -10.73 -5.15 -6.73
CA THR A 65 -11.68 -4.04 -6.55
C THR A 65 -12.50 -4.14 -5.26
N ARG A 66 -12.72 -5.35 -4.70
CA ARG A 66 -13.44 -5.53 -3.42
C ARG A 66 -12.55 -5.26 -2.20
N ILE A 67 -11.24 -5.47 -2.28
CA ILE A 67 -10.31 -5.24 -1.17
C ILE A 67 -10.13 -3.74 -0.90
N CYS A 68 -10.11 -2.92 -1.96
CA CYS A 68 -9.95 -1.47 -1.86
C CYS A 68 -11.06 -0.81 -1.02
N ARG A 69 -12.29 -1.36 -1.02
CA ARG A 69 -13.42 -0.86 -0.23
C ARG A 69 -13.23 -0.95 1.29
N ILE A 70 -12.42 -1.89 1.77
CA ILE A 70 -12.21 -2.11 3.21
C ILE A 70 -11.08 -1.20 3.74
N SER A 71 -10.03 -0.96 2.94
CA SER A 71 -8.87 -0.14 3.35
C SER A 71 -9.01 1.35 3.03
N CYS A 72 -9.89 1.73 2.09
CA CYS A 72 -10.12 3.11 1.67
C CYS A 72 -11.36 3.75 2.30
N ARG A 73 -11.86 3.24 3.45
CA ARG A 73 -12.77 4.06 4.27
C ARG A 73 -12.02 5.37 4.55
N PRO A 74 -12.59 6.54 4.19
CA PRO A 74 -11.96 7.79 4.55
C PRO A 74 -11.84 7.76 6.07
N VAL A 75 -10.65 8.11 6.59
CA VAL A 75 -10.47 8.49 7.99
C VAL A 75 -11.26 9.79 8.16
N LYS A 76 -12.59 9.67 8.21
CA LYS A 76 -13.46 10.68 8.77
C LYS A 76 -13.54 10.34 10.26
N THR A 77 -13.14 11.32 11.07
CA THR A 77 -13.40 11.42 12.52
C THR A 77 -12.73 10.39 13.43
N ALA A 78 -11.56 10.77 13.95
CA ALA A 78 -11.17 10.50 15.34
C ALA A 78 -10.29 11.66 15.85
N CYS A 79 -10.81 12.88 15.70
CA CYS A 79 -10.52 13.99 16.59
C CYS A 79 -11.74 14.06 17.53
N ARG A 80 -11.73 13.20 18.55
CA ARG A 80 -12.37 13.35 19.85
C ARG A 80 -12.08 12.12 20.69
#